data_AF-A0A1G4PGI0-F1
#
_entry.id   AF-A0A1G4PGI0-F1
#
_cell.length_a   1.000
_cell.length_b   1.000
_cell.length_c   1.000
_cell.angle_alpha   90.00
_cell.angle_beta   90.00
_cell.angle_gamma   90.00
#
_symmetry.space_group_name_H-M   'P 1'
#
loop_
_entity.id
_entity.type
_entity.pdbx_description
1 polymer ?
#
loop_
_entity_poly.entity_id
_entity_poly.type
_entity_poly.pdbx_seq_one_letter_code
_entity_poly.pdbx_strand_id
1 'polypeptide(L)'
;MTITGIDIRLIYINYTSEHSIEGDIPFTGEPVITQMSRSSFETNVKRYSMQEDTRDRFLELIDRYNITDWVGRIPAPPELLDSKSFKELVFITLKYDDGTSHKITFREGPENIGKEAAVEFKKLFYAVTNDENMISEEKAYPTLKECREIREDHGPVVAIETSFFSMGMMYGSNQTVTQTVEKVPGHDGEVLVTVEKKAGNKPDIARDSKTITSDIFGKVQEISDRENLPGWDYAAIDPSIPVDRSMMPLDYSSSSSITITYDDSLITGVPCVRRTIGESACKLGGKEVDRMLSEMVSECVAESGINVAMPQPSFIPVAVTPPGTEGGSQPMMGFWGMMQAQEAAAKTGNNETGATTDTADTAPNEPWTCSNCGQTGVTGKFCYNCGYPKNNNKS
;
A
#
# COMPACT_ATOMS: atom_id res chain seq x y z
N MET A 1 -31.14 8.69 -26.11
CA MET A 1 -30.49 8.82 -24.80
C MET A 1 -29.82 10.17 -24.78
N THR A 2 -30.09 10.96 -23.75
CA THR A 2 -29.53 12.31 -23.60
C THR A 2 -28.34 12.24 -22.68
N ILE A 3 -27.21 12.84 -23.05
CA ILE A 3 -26.04 12.89 -22.18
C ILE A 3 -26.31 13.88 -21.04
N THR A 4 -26.25 13.39 -19.80
CA THR A 4 -26.53 14.16 -18.58
C THR A 4 -25.26 14.65 -17.88
N GLY A 5 -24.09 14.16 -18.28
CA GLY A 5 -22.80 14.60 -17.81
C GLY A 5 -21.68 13.73 -18.34
N ILE A 6 -20.45 14.08 -17.96
CA ILE A 6 -19.26 13.29 -18.26
C ILE A 6 -18.40 13.15 -17.01
N ASP A 7 -17.77 11.98 -16.83
CA ASP A 7 -16.59 11.85 -15.98
C ASP A 7 -15.35 11.85 -16.86
N ILE A 8 -14.39 12.72 -16.59
CA ILE A 8 -13.06 12.68 -17.22
C ILE A 8 -12.10 12.08 -16.22
N ARG A 9 -11.36 11.04 -16.62
CA ARG A 9 -10.31 10.42 -15.80
C ARG A 9 -8.97 10.51 -16.50
N LEU A 10 -8.05 11.24 -15.89
CA LEU A 10 -6.65 11.37 -16.29
C LEU A 10 -5.83 10.42 -15.42
N ILE A 11 -5.16 9.45 -16.04
CA ILE A 11 -4.27 8.54 -15.32
C ILE A 11 -2.85 8.82 -15.77
N TYR A 12 -2.02 9.18 -14.81
CA TYR A 12 -0.59 9.38 -14.96
C TYR A 12 0.12 8.14 -14.44
N ILE A 13 0.72 7.39 -15.35
CA ILE A 13 1.40 6.15 -14.98
C ILE A 13 2.89 6.33 -15.22
N ASN A 14 3.65 6.05 -14.16
CA ASN A 14 5.08 5.77 -14.24
C ASN A 14 5.36 4.44 -13.52
N TYR A 15 6.61 3.97 -13.57
CA TYR A 15 7.00 2.68 -12.98
C TYR A 15 6.82 2.61 -11.45
N THR A 16 6.74 3.75 -10.77
CA THR A 16 6.79 3.85 -9.30
C THR A 16 5.50 4.35 -8.66
N SER A 17 4.60 4.95 -9.43
CA SER A 17 3.41 5.62 -8.92
C SER A 17 2.36 5.73 -10.01
N GLU A 18 1.11 5.54 -9.60
CA GLU A 18 -0.05 5.94 -10.37
C GLU A 18 -0.70 7.13 -9.69
N HIS A 19 -0.98 8.16 -10.46
CA HIS A 19 -1.77 9.29 -10.01
C HIS A 19 -2.99 9.43 -10.90
N SER A 20 -4.18 9.46 -10.31
CA SER A 20 -5.42 9.68 -11.02
C SER A 20 -6.03 11.02 -10.64
N ILE A 21 -6.47 11.75 -11.67
CA ILE A 21 -7.33 12.92 -11.55
C ILE A 21 -8.64 12.57 -12.21
N GLU A 22 -9.73 12.63 -11.45
CA GLU A 22 -11.09 12.46 -11.93
C GLU A 22 -11.82 13.78 -11.88
N GLY A 23 -12.69 14.03 -12.86
CA GLY A 23 -13.50 15.22 -12.96
C GLY A 23 -14.93 14.84 -13.32
N ASP A 24 -15.87 15.03 -12.41
CA ASP A 24 -17.30 14.92 -12.69
C ASP A 24 -17.83 16.26 -13.18
N ILE A 25 -18.37 16.28 -14.39
CA ILE A 25 -18.89 17.46 -15.08
C ILE A 25 -20.37 17.22 -15.40
N PRO A 26 -21.29 17.68 -14.52
CA PRO A 26 -22.71 17.53 -14.75
C PRO A 26 -23.20 18.49 -15.86
N PHE A 27 -23.99 17.98 -16.81
CA PHE A 27 -24.69 18.82 -17.79
C PHE A 27 -26.12 19.17 -17.35
N THR A 28 -26.58 18.55 -16.26
CA THR A 28 -27.88 18.79 -15.63
C THR A 28 -27.69 18.91 -14.12
N GLY A 29 -28.47 19.78 -13.46
CA GLY A 29 -28.38 19.98 -12.01
C GLY A 29 -27.53 21.19 -11.63
N GLU A 30 -26.80 21.07 -10.53
CA GLU A 30 -25.93 22.15 -10.05
C GLU A 30 -24.72 22.34 -10.97
N PRO A 31 -24.37 23.58 -11.37
CA PRO A 31 -23.25 23.88 -12.26
C PRO A 31 -21.93 23.83 -11.49
N VAL A 32 -21.59 22.67 -10.93
CA VAL A 32 -20.39 22.46 -10.14
C VAL A 32 -19.59 21.30 -10.72
N ILE A 33 -18.34 21.58 -11.09
CA ILE A 33 -17.38 20.54 -11.50
C ILE A 33 -16.69 20.04 -10.24
N THR A 34 -16.64 18.72 -10.04
CA THR A 34 -15.91 18.11 -8.93
C THR A 34 -14.67 17.40 -9.45
N GLN A 35 -13.50 17.89 -9.07
CA GLN A 35 -12.22 17.24 -9.34
C GLN A 35 -11.77 16.45 -8.11
N MET A 36 -11.43 15.18 -8.29
CA MET A 36 -10.83 14.33 -7.28
C MET A 36 -9.44 13.93 -7.71
N SER A 37 -8.44 14.26 -6.90
CA SER A 37 -7.06 13.85 -7.09
C SER A 37 -6.70 12.85 -6.00
N ARG A 38 -6.45 11.60 -6.37
CA ARG A 38 -6.18 10.53 -5.40
C ARG A 38 -4.70 10.24 -5.28
N SER A 39 -4.27 10.03 -4.04
CA SER A 39 -2.97 9.52 -3.67
C SER A 39 -3.14 8.46 -2.59
N SER A 40 -2.08 7.71 -2.28
CA SER A 40 -2.09 6.69 -1.23
C SER A 40 -2.24 7.24 0.20
N PHE A 41 -2.25 8.56 0.39
CA PHE A 41 -2.31 9.20 1.71
C PHE A 41 -3.52 10.10 1.92
N GLU A 42 -4.04 10.67 0.83
CA GLU A 42 -5.18 11.57 0.87
C GLU A 42 -5.85 11.66 -0.50
N THR A 43 -7.14 11.98 -0.50
CA THR A 43 -7.90 12.38 -1.68
C THR A 43 -8.17 13.88 -1.59
N ASN A 44 -7.68 14.64 -2.55
CA ASN A 44 -7.98 16.06 -2.64
C ASN A 44 -9.23 16.25 -3.52
N VAL A 45 -10.29 16.82 -2.94
CA VAL A 45 -11.55 17.11 -3.62
C VAL A 45 -11.65 18.61 -3.83
N LYS A 46 -11.62 19.05 -5.08
CA LYS A 46 -11.78 20.44 -5.48
C LYS A 46 -13.11 20.61 -6.18
N ARG A 47 -13.87 21.64 -5.81
CA ARG A 47 -15.13 22.02 -6.47
C ARG A 47 -14.93 23.32 -7.21
N TYR A 48 -15.41 23.39 -8.45
CA TYR A 48 -15.29 24.56 -9.31
C TYR A 48 -16.65 25.01 -9.83
N SER A 49 -16.82 26.32 -10.00
CA SER A 49 -17.98 26.91 -10.65
C SER A 49 -17.95 26.61 -12.14
N MET A 50 -19.00 25.99 -12.66
CA MET A 50 -19.14 25.74 -14.09
C MET A 50 -19.71 26.98 -14.79
N GLN A 51 -18.98 27.51 -15.77
CA GLN A 51 -19.46 28.63 -16.60
C GLN A 51 -20.56 28.14 -17.56
N GLU A 52 -21.49 29.03 -17.95
CA GLU A 52 -22.63 28.65 -18.81
C GLU A 52 -22.20 28.02 -20.15
N ASP A 53 -21.08 28.45 -20.72
CA ASP A 53 -20.53 27.96 -21.98
C ASP A 53 -19.77 26.62 -21.85
N THR A 54 -19.39 26.21 -20.63
CA THR A 54 -18.55 25.02 -20.41
C THR A 54 -19.24 23.74 -20.88
N ARG A 55 -20.53 23.61 -20.59
CA ARG A 55 -21.35 22.48 -21.05
C ARG A 55 -21.34 22.40 -22.58
N ASP A 56 -21.62 23.50 -23.24
CA ASP A 56 -21.73 23.55 -24.70
C ASP A 56 -20.41 23.19 -25.37
N ARG A 57 -19.28 23.62 -24.80
CA ARG A 57 -17.94 23.27 -25.29
C ARG A 57 -17.64 21.78 -25.17
N PHE A 58 -18.04 21.11 -24.09
CA PHE A 58 -17.87 19.66 -23.99
C PHE A 58 -18.78 18.90 -24.96
N LEU A 59 -20.04 19.34 -25.12
CA LEU A 59 -20.95 18.76 -26.10
C LEU A 59 -20.45 18.96 -27.54
N GLU A 60 -19.86 20.11 -27.84
CA GLU A 60 -19.22 20.38 -29.14
C GLU A 60 -18.06 19.41 -29.41
N LEU A 61 -17.21 19.12 -28.41
CA LEU A 61 -16.14 18.12 -28.57
C LEU A 61 -16.71 16.71 -28.79
N ILE A 62 -17.76 16.33 -28.05
CA ILE A 62 -18.43 15.02 -28.21
C ILE A 62 -18.95 14.87 -29.65
N ASP A 63 -19.62 15.90 -30.18
CA ASP A 63 -20.17 15.92 -31.53
C ASP A 63 -19.06 15.94 -32.60
N ARG A 64 -18.09 16.85 -32.46
CA ARG A 64 -16.95 17.02 -33.40
C ARG A 64 -16.20 15.72 -33.65
N TYR A 65 -15.96 14.92 -32.61
CA TYR A 65 -15.22 13.67 -32.70
C TYR A 65 -16.11 12.42 -32.86
N ASN A 66 -17.44 12.59 -32.91
CA ASN A 66 -18.43 11.51 -32.94
C ASN A 66 -18.20 10.49 -31.81
N ILE A 67 -17.95 10.98 -30.60
CA ILE A 67 -17.58 10.15 -29.44
C ILE A 67 -18.64 9.09 -29.12
N THR A 68 -19.91 9.40 -29.32
CA THR A 68 -21.02 8.45 -29.11
C THR A 68 -20.92 7.20 -29.99
N ASP A 69 -20.29 7.29 -31.16
CA ASP A 69 -20.13 6.15 -32.07
C ASP A 69 -19.09 5.14 -31.56
N TRP A 70 -18.34 5.51 -30.53
CA TRP A 70 -17.29 4.68 -29.92
C TRP A 70 -17.83 3.81 -28.78
N VAL A 71 -19.02 4.13 -28.26
CA VAL A 71 -19.70 3.35 -27.24
C VAL A 71 -19.83 1.88 -27.67
N GLY A 72 -19.32 0.97 -26.83
CA GLY A 72 -19.37 -0.47 -27.07
C GLY A 72 -18.32 -1.00 -28.05
N ARG A 73 -17.41 -0.17 -28.56
CA ARG A 73 -16.25 -0.66 -29.33
C ARG A 73 -15.26 -1.35 -28.41
N ILE A 74 -14.61 -2.38 -28.93
CA ILE A 74 -13.45 -2.97 -28.26
C ILE A 74 -12.28 -1.99 -28.45
N PRO A 75 -11.67 -1.47 -27.38
CA PRO A 75 -10.56 -0.56 -27.50
C PRO A 75 -9.40 -1.22 -28.23
N ALA A 76 -8.70 -0.44 -29.07
CA ALA A 76 -7.45 -0.92 -29.65
C ALA A 76 -6.48 -1.28 -28.52
N PRO A 77 -5.71 -2.39 -28.67
CA PRO A 77 -4.69 -2.74 -27.70
C PRO A 77 -3.77 -1.53 -27.49
N PRO A 78 -3.52 -1.12 -26.24
CA PRO A 78 -2.58 -0.05 -26.01
C PRO A 78 -1.18 -0.43 -26.48
N GLU A 79 -0.45 0.61 -26.89
CA GLU A 79 1.00 0.52 -27.04
C GLU A 79 1.64 0.17 -25.69
N LEU A 80 2.41 -0.92 -25.68
CA LEU A 80 3.18 -1.37 -24.52
C LEU A 80 4.21 -0.30 -24.14
N LEU A 81 4.23 0.06 -22.87
CA LEU A 81 5.19 1.01 -22.37
C LEU A 81 6.54 0.36 -22.07
N ASP A 82 7.62 1.07 -22.39
CA ASP A 82 8.93 0.75 -21.86
C ASP A 82 9.04 1.21 -20.39
N SER A 83 9.98 0.64 -19.63
CA SER A 83 10.11 0.90 -18.19
C SER A 83 10.55 2.32 -17.81
N LYS A 84 10.76 3.21 -18.79
CA LYS A 84 11.25 4.59 -18.57
C LYS A 84 10.30 5.67 -19.08
N SER A 85 9.24 5.30 -19.79
CA SER A 85 8.29 6.26 -20.33
C SER A 85 7.21 6.60 -19.32
N PHE A 86 6.91 7.89 -19.25
CA PHE A 86 5.71 8.40 -18.61
C PHE A 86 4.58 8.36 -19.63
N LYS A 87 3.45 7.75 -19.27
CA LYS A 87 2.25 7.78 -20.10
C LYS A 87 1.12 8.47 -19.36
N GLU A 88 0.47 9.35 -20.07
CA GLU A 88 -0.80 9.93 -19.67
C GLU A 88 -1.89 9.26 -20.48
N LEU A 89 -2.92 8.78 -19.77
CA LEU A 89 -4.11 8.22 -20.36
C LEU A 89 -5.29 9.11 -20.00
N VAL A 90 -6.16 9.34 -20.98
CA VAL A 90 -7.40 10.06 -20.79
C VAL A 90 -8.53 9.07 -21.07
N PHE A 91 -9.47 8.97 -20.15
CA PHE A 91 -10.72 8.25 -20.30
C PHE A 91 -11.86 9.23 -20.13
N ILE A 92 -12.96 8.98 -20.82
CA ILE A 92 -14.22 9.68 -20.56
C ILE A 92 -15.31 8.66 -20.32
N THR A 93 -16.17 8.93 -19.35
CA THR A 93 -17.40 8.15 -19.13
C THR A 93 -18.57 9.05 -19.45
N LEU A 94 -19.34 8.71 -20.47
CA LEU A 94 -20.59 9.40 -20.78
C LEU A 94 -21.67 8.90 -19.83
N LYS A 95 -22.40 9.82 -19.19
CA LYS A 95 -23.58 9.52 -18.35
C LYS A 95 -24.85 9.86 -19.11
N TYR A 96 -25.88 9.03 -18.98
CA TYR A 96 -27.15 9.20 -19.67
C TYR A 96 -28.33 9.40 -18.72
N ASP A 97 -29.44 9.88 -19.27
CA ASP A 97 -30.69 10.16 -18.58
C ASP A 97 -31.41 8.91 -18.06
N ASP A 98 -31.13 7.74 -18.63
CA ASP A 98 -31.63 6.45 -18.17
C ASP A 98 -30.81 5.83 -17.02
N GLY A 99 -29.76 6.54 -16.57
CA GLY A 99 -28.84 6.10 -15.52
C GLY A 99 -27.72 5.17 -16.02
N THR A 100 -27.67 4.86 -17.31
CA THR A 100 -26.54 4.11 -17.89
C THR A 100 -25.29 4.99 -18.00
N SER A 101 -24.13 4.35 -18.02
CA SER A 101 -22.85 5.01 -18.26
C SER A 101 -21.97 4.17 -19.18
N HIS A 102 -21.19 4.85 -20.03
CA HIS A 102 -20.32 4.22 -21.01
C HIS A 102 -18.92 4.83 -20.95
N LYS A 103 -17.95 4.03 -20.50
CA LYS A 103 -16.53 4.37 -20.51
C LYS A 103 -15.97 4.23 -21.91
N ILE A 104 -15.25 5.26 -22.36
CA ILE A 104 -14.66 5.38 -23.69
C ILE A 104 -13.17 5.64 -23.50
N THR A 105 -12.36 4.87 -24.23
CA THR A 105 -10.92 5.10 -24.31
C THR A 105 -10.63 5.81 -25.62
N PHE A 106 -9.82 6.87 -25.60
CA PHE A 106 -9.41 7.60 -26.81
C PHE A 106 -8.52 6.81 -27.78
N ARG A 107 -8.44 5.49 -27.63
CA ARG A 107 -7.82 4.54 -28.57
C ARG A 107 -8.83 3.96 -29.57
N GLU A 108 -10.12 4.28 -29.44
CA GLU A 108 -11.25 3.68 -30.20
C GLU A 108 -11.56 4.37 -31.55
N GLY A 109 -10.82 5.44 -31.90
CA GLY A 109 -10.94 6.18 -33.17
C GLY A 109 -9.87 5.84 -34.21
N PRO A 110 -10.00 6.30 -35.47
CA PRO A 110 -8.92 6.23 -36.46
C PRO A 110 -7.63 6.77 -35.86
N GLU A 111 -6.53 6.04 -36.04
CA GLU A 111 -5.22 6.41 -35.49
C GLU A 111 -4.94 7.88 -35.84
N ASN A 112 -4.76 8.73 -34.82
CA ASN A 112 -4.69 10.22 -34.79
C ASN A 112 -5.93 10.94 -34.23
N ILE A 113 -7.16 10.60 -34.62
CA ILE A 113 -8.37 11.33 -34.17
C ILE A 113 -8.57 11.16 -32.66
N GLY A 114 -8.39 9.94 -32.16
CA GLY A 114 -8.48 9.66 -30.72
C GLY A 114 -7.45 10.44 -29.89
N LYS A 115 -6.21 10.53 -30.38
CA LYS A 115 -5.14 11.31 -29.73
C LYS A 115 -5.47 12.81 -29.69
N GLU A 116 -6.01 13.34 -30.78
CA GLU A 116 -6.44 14.74 -30.86
C GLU A 116 -7.59 15.04 -29.88
N ALA A 117 -8.63 14.20 -29.89
CA ALA A 117 -9.74 14.30 -28.98
C ALA A 117 -9.27 14.27 -27.51
N ALA A 118 -8.42 13.32 -27.13
CA ALA A 118 -7.86 13.24 -25.77
C ALA A 118 -7.18 14.55 -25.34
N VAL A 119 -6.42 15.17 -26.24
CA VAL A 119 -5.72 16.43 -25.99
C VAL A 119 -6.72 17.58 -25.83
N GLU A 120 -7.76 17.67 -26.65
CA GLU A 120 -8.77 18.73 -26.55
C GLU A 120 -9.64 18.61 -25.31
N PHE A 121 -10.13 17.42 -24.97
CA PHE A 121 -10.89 17.18 -23.73
C PHE A 121 -10.05 17.55 -22.50
N LYS A 122 -8.78 17.14 -22.47
CA LYS A 122 -7.87 17.49 -21.37
C LYS A 122 -7.63 19.00 -21.27
N LYS A 123 -7.37 19.67 -22.40
CA LYS A 123 -7.18 21.13 -22.43
C LYS A 123 -8.42 21.85 -21.91
N LEU A 124 -9.61 21.42 -22.33
CA LEU A 124 -10.86 22.00 -21.85
C LEU A 124 -11.05 21.75 -20.35
N PHE A 125 -10.80 20.52 -19.89
CA PHE A 125 -10.86 20.17 -18.47
C PHE A 125 -10.00 21.11 -17.61
N TYR A 126 -8.71 21.25 -17.93
CA TYR A 126 -7.84 22.16 -17.18
C TYR A 126 -8.18 23.63 -17.32
N ALA A 127 -8.74 24.04 -18.46
CA ALA A 127 -9.20 25.41 -18.64
C ALA A 127 -10.37 25.74 -17.71
N VAL A 128 -11.23 24.77 -17.37
CA VAL A 128 -12.40 24.99 -16.51
C VAL A 128 -12.11 24.71 -15.04
N THR A 129 -11.16 23.82 -14.72
CA THR A 129 -10.71 23.52 -13.35
C THR A 129 -9.49 24.35 -12.92
N ASN A 130 -9.53 25.66 -13.18
CA ASN A 130 -8.49 26.59 -12.76
C ASN A 130 -8.81 27.22 -11.40
N ASP A 131 -7.80 27.79 -10.73
CA ASP A 131 -7.95 28.36 -9.38
C ASP A 131 -8.92 29.55 -9.33
N GLU A 132 -9.13 30.28 -10.43
CA GLU A 132 -10.09 31.40 -10.50
C GLU A 132 -11.54 30.92 -10.41
N ASN A 133 -11.83 29.70 -10.86
CA ASN A 133 -13.14 29.07 -10.79
C ASN A 133 -13.34 28.24 -9.51
N MET A 134 -12.34 28.11 -8.63
CA MET A 134 -12.40 27.21 -7.48
C MET A 134 -13.35 27.75 -6.39
N ILE A 135 -14.31 26.91 -6.00
CA ILE A 135 -15.29 27.18 -4.93
C ILE A 135 -14.75 26.70 -3.59
N SER A 136 -14.23 25.47 -3.55
CA SER A 136 -13.69 24.86 -2.33
C SER A 136 -12.62 23.81 -2.65
N GLU A 137 -11.75 23.58 -1.68
CA GLU A 137 -10.75 22.52 -1.65
C GLU A 137 -10.83 21.82 -0.30
N GLU A 138 -11.08 20.52 -0.33
CA GLU A 138 -11.26 19.69 0.86
C GLU A 138 -10.35 18.46 0.76
N LYS A 139 -9.72 18.11 1.87
CA LYS A 139 -9.00 16.84 1.99
C LYS A 139 -9.96 15.79 2.52
N ALA A 140 -10.12 14.72 1.76
CA ALA A 140 -10.86 13.54 2.14
C ALA A 140 -9.90 12.39 2.44
N TYR A 141 -10.27 11.56 3.41
CA TYR A 141 -9.52 10.38 3.83
C TYR A 141 -10.47 9.18 3.71
N PRO A 142 -10.55 8.57 2.52
CA PRO A 142 -11.52 7.50 2.26
C PRO A 142 -11.36 6.35 3.25
N THR A 143 -12.47 5.97 3.88
CA THR A 143 -12.55 4.77 4.69
C THR A 143 -12.45 3.53 3.82
N LEU A 144 -12.09 2.38 4.42
CA LEU A 144 -12.06 1.11 3.68
C LEU A 144 -13.43 0.74 3.08
N LYS A 145 -14.52 1.16 3.71
CA LYS A 145 -15.87 0.94 3.19
C LYS A 145 -16.09 1.74 1.90
N GLU A 146 -15.72 3.01 1.88
CA GLU A 146 -15.82 3.85 0.68
C GLU A 146 -14.90 3.34 -0.43
N CYS A 147 -13.68 2.93 -0.10
CA CYS A 147 -12.75 2.32 -1.06
C CYS A 147 -13.31 1.07 -1.74
N ARG A 148 -14.10 0.25 -1.04
CA ARG A 148 -14.77 -0.91 -1.64
C ARG A 148 -15.83 -0.54 -2.67
N GLU A 149 -16.41 0.65 -2.57
CA GLU A 149 -17.40 1.17 -3.51
C GLU A 149 -16.73 1.77 -4.76
N ILE A 150 -15.45 2.17 -4.68
CA ILE A 150 -14.65 2.66 -5.81
C ILE A 150 -14.28 1.50 -6.72
N ARG A 151 -15.05 1.25 -7.79
CA ARG A 151 -14.69 0.22 -8.77
C ARG A 151 -13.52 0.64 -9.63
N GLU A 152 -12.41 -0.07 -9.48
CA GLU A 152 -11.22 0.06 -10.31
C GLU A 152 -11.09 -1.16 -11.23
N ASP A 153 -11.00 -0.91 -12.53
CA ASP A 153 -10.68 -1.99 -13.47
C ASP A 153 -9.21 -2.38 -13.28
N HIS A 154 -8.93 -3.68 -13.28
CA HIS A 154 -7.57 -4.20 -13.22
C HIS A 154 -7.42 -5.46 -14.07
N GLY A 155 -6.20 -5.70 -14.54
CA GLY A 155 -5.84 -6.90 -15.26
C GLY A 155 -5.61 -8.10 -14.35
N PRO A 156 -5.08 -9.21 -14.89
CA PRO A 156 -4.73 -10.37 -14.09
C PRO A 156 -3.56 -10.06 -13.15
N VAL A 157 -3.58 -10.66 -11.96
CA VAL A 157 -2.47 -10.60 -11.00
C VAL A 157 -1.27 -11.33 -11.60
N VAL A 158 -0.10 -10.67 -11.56
CA VAL A 158 1.17 -11.21 -12.08
C VAL A 158 2.28 -11.25 -11.02
N ALA A 159 2.16 -10.49 -9.94
CA ALA A 159 3.02 -10.62 -8.78
C ALA A 159 2.31 -10.21 -7.49
N ILE A 160 2.81 -10.72 -6.37
CA ILE A 160 2.45 -10.29 -5.03
C ILE A 160 3.73 -10.19 -4.18
N GLU A 161 3.82 -9.13 -3.38
CA GLU A 161 4.95 -8.82 -2.53
C GLU A 161 4.47 -8.53 -1.12
N THR A 162 5.04 -9.19 -0.11
CA THR A 162 4.95 -8.75 1.28
C THR A 162 6.24 -8.03 1.64
N SER A 163 6.10 -6.86 2.25
CA SER A 163 7.25 -6.08 2.71
C SER A 163 7.05 -5.72 4.17
N PHE A 164 8.07 -5.97 4.97
CA PHE A 164 8.18 -5.52 6.35
C PHE A 164 9.41 -4.65 6.48
N PHE A 165 9.25 -3.51 7.14
CA PHE A 165 10.32 -2.59 7.43
C PHE A 165 10.25 -2.11 8.88
N SER A 166 11.40 -2.05 9.53
CA SER A 166 11.56 -1.46 10.86
C SER A 166 12.57 -0.32 10.80
N MET A 167 12.29 0.76 11.54
CA MET A 167 13.15 1.92 11.75
C MET A 167 13.19 2.26 13.23
N GLY A 168 14.35 2.72 13.71
CA GLY A 168 14.48 3.10 15.10
C GLY A 168 15.90 3.10 15.62
N MET A 169 16.04 3.44 16.89
CA MET A 169 17.33 3.49 17.59
C MET A 169 17.64 2.17 18.34
N MET A 170 16.74 1.19 18.29
CA MET A 170 16.91 -0.09 18.95
C MET A 170 17.81 -1.04 18.15
N TYR A 171 18.51 -1.95 18.84
CA TYR A 171 19.25 -3.03 18.18
C TYR A 171 18.32 -3.86 17.30
N GLY A 172 18.70 -4.07 16.03
CA GLY A 172 17.86 -4.75 15.05
C GLY A 172 16.86 -3.85 14.30
N SER A 173 16.95 -2.52 14.47
CA SER A 173 16.22 -1.55 13.63
C SER A 173 16.86 -1.38 12.24
N ASN A 174 16.17 -0.68 11.34
CA ASN A 174 16.58 -0.46 9.95
C ASN A 174 16.71 -1.78 9.19
N GLN A 175 15.79 -2.71 9.43
CA GLN A 175 15.73 -3.99 8.72
C GLN A 175 14.58 -3.98 7.73
N THR A 176 14.83 -4.50 6.54
CA THR A 176 13.80 -4.73 5.53
C THR A 176 13.79 -6.20 5.19
N VAL A 177 12.59 -6.80 5.16
CA VAL A 177 12.36 -8.13 4.62
C VAL A 177 11.30 -7.99 3.54
N THR A 178 11.65 -8.39 2.32
CA THR A 178 10.73 -8.43 1.20
C THR A 178 10.62 -9.86 0.71
N GLN A 179 9.39 -10.33 0.50
CA GLN A 179 9.11 -11.62 -0.11
C GLN A 179 8.23 -11.37 -1.32
N THR A 180 8.72 -11.75 -2.50
CA THR A 180 8.03 -11.50 -3.77
C THR A 180 7.75 -12.84 -4.44
N VAL A 181 6.52 -13.01 -4.92
CA VAL A 181 6.12 -14.13 -5.76
C VAL A 181 5.66 -13.58 -7.10
N GLU A 182 6.32 -13.98 -8.17
CA GLU A 182 6.11 -13.45 -9.53
C GLU A 182 5.78 -14.58 -10.51
N LYS A 183 4.89 -14.34 -11.48
CA LYS A 183 4.66 -15.29 -12.58
C LYS A 183 5.92 -15.46 -13.40
N VAL A 184 6.24 -16.70 -13.78
CA VAL A 184 7.29 -16.97 -14.76
C VAL A 184 6.69 -16.87 -16.17
N PRO A 185 7.15 -15.93 -17.03
CA PRO A 185 6.57 -15.75 -18.35
C PRO A 185 6.68 -17.03 -19.20
N GLY A 186 5.55 -17.51 -19.72
CA GLY A 186 5.48 -18.71 -20.57
C GLY A 186 5.44 -20.04 -19.83
N HIS A 187 5.38 -20.03 -18.49
CA HIS A 187 5.33 -21.22 -17.65
C HIS A 187 4.11 -21.19 -16.72
N ASP A 188 2.96 -21.67 -17.21
CA ASP A 188 1.73 -21.70 -16.43
C ASP A 188 1.87 -22.60 -15.19
N GLY A 189 1.50 -22.05 -14.03
CA GLY A 189 1.59 -22.74 -12.74
C GLY A 189 2.97 -22.73 -12.09
N GLU A 190 3.99 -22.17 -12.74
CA GLU A 190 5.30 -21.91 -12.12
C GLU A 190 5.40 -20.46 -11.65
N VAL A 191 5.96 -20.28 -10.46
CA VAL A 191 6.17 -18.98 -9.85
C VAL A 191 7.62 -18.84 -9.39
N LEU A 192 8.18 -17.65 -9.55
CA LEU A 192 9.47 -17.28 -9.00
C LEU A 192 9.26 -16.69 -7.61
N VAL A 193 9.77 -17.36 -6.59
CA VAL A 193 9.80 -16.86 -5.22
C VAL A 193 11.14 -16.18 -4.98
N THR A 194 11.12 -14.95 -4.50
CA THR A 194 12.32 -14.19 -4.14
C THR A 194 12.19 -13.74 -2.69
N VAL A 195 13.26 -13.91 -1.91
CA VAL A 195 13.38 -13.37 -0.56
C VAL A 195 14.57 -12.42 -0.51
N GLU A 196 14.32 -11.19 -0.08
CA GLU A 196 15.34 -10.18 0.14
C GLU A 196 15.36 -9.77 1.62
N LYS A 197 16.57 -9.69 2.19
CA LYS A 197 16.79 -9.22 3.55
C LYS A 197 17.89 -8.18 3.57
N LYS A 198 17.60 -7.05 4.18
CA LYS A 198 18.53 -5.94 4.39
C LYS A 198 18.62 -5.63 5.88
N ALA A 199 19.83 -5.39 6.37
CA ALA A 199 20.04 -5.02 7.76
C ALA A 199 20.85 -3.72 7.90
N GLY A 200 20.32 -2.78 8.69
CA GLY A 200 20.95 -1.50 8.96
C GLY A 200 20.99 -0.58 7.74
N ASN A 201 21.87 0.42 7.83
CA ASN A 201 22.07 1.40 6.75
C ASN A 201 23.02 0.91 5.65
N LYS A 202 23.33 -0.38 5.62
CA LYS A 202 24.26 -0.93 4.62
C LYS A 202 23.58 -1.09 3.26
N PRO A 203 24.34 -0.98 2.16
CA PRO A 203 23.82 -1.31 0.83
C PRO A 203 23.68 -2.82 0.61
N ASP A 204 24.29 -3.66 1.45
CA ASP A 204 24.27 -5.11 1.29
C ASP A 204 22.86 -5.67 1.49
N ILE A 205 22.35 -6.31 0.44
CA ILE A 205 21.07 -7.03 0.44
C ILE A 205 21.40 -8.50 0.25
N ALA A 206 21.00 -9.34 1.21
CA ALA A 206 21.01 -10.78 1.01
C ALA A 206 19.74 -11.14 0.22
N ARG A 207 19.91 -11.85 -0.90
CA ARG A 207 18.84 -12.23 -1.80
C ARG A 207 19.02 -13.68 -2.24
N ASP A 208 17.92 -14.41 -2.32
CA ASP A 208 17.85 -15.70 -2.99
C ASP A 208 16.52 -15.84 -3.72
N SER A 209 16.49 -16.62 -4.79
CA SER A 209 15.33 -16.79 -5.65
C SER A 209 15.23 -18.23 -6.14
N LYS A 210 14.02 -18.79 -6.16
CA LYS A 210 13.77 -20.16 -6.60
C LYS A 210 12.39 -20.30 -7.22
N THR A 211 12.32 -21.11 -8.27
CA THR A 211 11.08 -21.43 -8.96
C THR A 211 10.41 -22.64 -8.30
N ILE A 212 9.11 -22.53 -8.07
CA ILE A 212 8.24 -23.62 -7.58
C ILE A 212 6.95 -23.67 -8.39
N THR A 213 6.20 -24.76 -8.27
CA THR A 213 4.84 -24.85 -8.78
C THR A 213 3.87 -24.32 -7.72
N SER A 214 2.97 -23.41 -8.08
CA SER A 214 1.97 -22.85 -7.16
C SER A 214 0.76 -22.29 -7.91
N ASP A 215 -0.43 -22.37 -7.30
CA ASP A 215 -1.68 -21.81 -7.80
C ASP A 215 -2.02 -20.44 -7.16
N ILE A 216 -1.06 -19.83 -6.44
CA ILE A 216 -1.24 -18.59 -5.66
C ILE A 216 -1.95 -17.48 -6.44
N PHE A 217 -1.63 -17.28 -7.73
CA PHE A 217 -2.24 -16.19 -8.50
C PHE A 217 -3.73 -16.36 -8.77
N GLY A 218 -4.24 -17.59 -8.87
CA GLY A 218 -5.68 -17.82 -8.96
C GLY A 218 -6.39 -17.41 -7.68
N LYS A 219 -5.81 -17.76 -6.52
CA LYS A 219 -6.32 -17.42 -5.19
C LYS A 219 -6.26 -15.91 -4.91
N VAL A 220 -5.13 -15.28 -5.22
CA VAL A 220 -4.96 -13.83 -5.06
C VAL A 220 -5.90 -13.07 -6.00
N GLN A 221 -6.09 -13.53 -7.24
CA GLN A 221 -7.08 -12.96 -8.17
C GLN A 221 -8.49 -13.01 -7.58
N GLU A 222 -8.92 -14.18 -7.07
CA GLU A 222 -10.26 -14.33 -6.47
C GLU A 222 -10.50 -13.35 -5.32
N ILE A 223 -9.50 -13.19 -4.42
CA ILE A 223 -9.59 -12.22 -3.33
C ILE A 223 -9.60 -10.79 -3.87
N SER A 224 -8.76 -10.49 -4.86
CA SER A 224 -8.69 -9.17 -5.49
C SER A 224 -10.02 -8.75 -6.10
N ASP A 225 -10.63 -9.62 -6.90
CA ASP A 225 -11.92 -9.38 -7.54
C ASP A 225 -13.05 -9.26 -6.50
N ARG A 226 -13.04 -10.11 -5.47
CA ARG A 226 -14.08 -10.13 -4.41
C ARG A 226 -14.03 -8.88 -3.55
N GLU A 227 -12.85 -8.46 -3.12
CA GLU A 227 -12.65 -7.35 -2.19
C GLU A 227 -12.43 -6.01 -2.89
N ASN A 228 -12.23 -6.03 -4.21
CA ASN A 228 -11.86 -4.87 -5.03
C ASN A 228 -10.56 -4.23 -4.50
N LEU A 229 -9.51 -5.03 -4.36
CA LEU A 229 -8.24 -4.63 -3.75
C LEU A 229 -7.54 -3.43 -4.40
N PRO A 230 -7.64 -3.18 -5.72
CA PRO A 230 -7.04 -1.96 -6.29
C PRO A 230 -7.60 -0.67 -5.68
N GLY A 231 -8.88 -0.65 -5.28
CA GLY A 231 -9.50 0.52 -4.62
C GLY A 231 -8.99 0.74 -3.20
N TRP A 232 -8.41 -0.27 -2.55
CA TRP A 232 -7.89 -0.18 -1.18
C TRP A 232 -6.62 0.68 -1.08
N ASP A 233 -5.91 0.89 -2.21
CA ASP A 233 -4.73 1.76 -2.30
C ASP A 233 -5.06 3.21 -1.88
N TYR A 234 -6.33 3.61 -1.98
CA TYR A 234 -6.81 4.94 -1.61
C TYR A 234 -7.24 5.06 -0.14
N ALA A 235 -7.22 3.97 0.63
CA ALA A 235 -7.64 3.99 2.03
C ALA A 235 -6.66 4.80 2.87
N ALA A 236 -7.17 5.82 3.57
CA ALA A 236 -6.34 6.75 4.33
C ALA A 236 -6.90 6.98 5.73
N ILE A 237 -6.00 7.18 6.70
CA ILE A 237 -6.39 7.54 8.07
C ILE A 237 -6.43 9.06 8.15
N ASP A 238 -7.58 9.60 8.58
CA ASP A 238 -7.74 11.03 8.82
C ASP A 238 -6.80 11.48 9.96
N PRO A 239 -5.82 12.37 9.70
CA PRO A 239 -4.87 12.84 10.69
C PRO A 239 -5.51 13.72 11.77
N SER A 240 -6.75 14.19 11.57
CA SER A 240 -7.50 14.93 12.58
C SER A 240 -8.07 14.03 13.68
N ILE A 241 -8.20 12.73 13.42
CA ILE A 241 -8.63 11.76 14.42
C ILE A 241 -7.51 11.61 15.47
N PRO A 242 -7.78 11.91 16.75
CA PRO A 242 -6.77 11.83 17.79
C PRO A 242 -6.24 10.40 17.93
N VAL A 243 -4.98 10.20 17.57
CA VAL A 243 -4.25 8.99 17.94
C VAL A 243 -3.80 9.14 19.38
N ASP A 244 -4.03 8.14 20.23
CA ASP A 244 -3.50 8.14 21.59
C ASP A 244 -1.97 8.12 21.56
N ARG A 245 -1.37 9.31 21.63
CA ARG A 245 0.09 9.49 21.60
C ARG A 245 0.79 8.88 22.82
N SER A 246 0.07 8.56 23.89
CA SER A 246 0.65 7.87 25.05
C SER A 246 1.04 6.42 24.75
N MET A 247 0.53 5.87 23.63
CA MET A 247 0.77 4.51 23.17
C MET A 247 1.73 4.44 21.97
N MET A 248 2.22 5.58 21.44
CA MET A 248 3.16 5.58 20.32
C MET A 248 4.61 5.51 20.82
N PRO A 249 5.37 4.43 20.54
CA PRO A 249 6.79 4.41 20.80
C PRO A 249 7.46 5.48 19.92
N LEU A 250 8.15 6.44 20.55
CA LEU A 250 8.75 7.60 19.86
C LEU A 250 10.07 7.25 19.16
N ASP A 251 10.68 6.12 19.50
CA ASP A 251 12.01 5.70 19.07
C ASP A 251 12.02 4.46 18.16
N TYR A 252 10.83 3.93 17.83
CA TYR A 252 10.64 2.79 16.95
C TYR A 252 9.39 2.94 16.08
N SER A 253 9.55 2.68 14.78
CA SER A 253 8.46 2.59 13.82
C SER A 253 8.64 1.33 12.99
N SER A 254 7.54 0.63 12.73
CA SER A 254 7.54 -0.49 11.80
C SER A 254 6.33 -0.39 10.90
N SER A 255 6.49 -0.77 9.64
CA SER A 255 5.40 -0.88 8.69
C SER A 255 5.44 -2.25 8.01
N SER A 256 4.26 -2.78 7.75
CA SER A 256 4.06 -3.88 6.82
C SER A 256 3.14 -3.43 5.71
N SER A 257 3.35 -3.98 4.52
CA SER A 257 2.48 -3.73 3.37
C SER A 257 2.46 -4.93 2.46
N ILE A 258 1.34 -5.09 1.74
CA ILE A 258 1.21 -6.06 0.67
C ILE A 258 1.06 -5.28 -0.62
N THR A 259 1.96 -5.50 -1.57
CA THR A 259 1.84 -4.95 -2.92
C THR A 259 1.39 -6.04 -3.88
N ILE A 260 0.34 -5.76 -4.65
CA ILE A 260 -0.10 -6.63 -5.73
C ILE A 260 0.22 -5.94 -7.05
N THR A 261 0.78 -6.71 -7.98
CA THR A 261 1.08 -6.24 -9.33
C THR A 261 0.08 -6.86 -10.30
N TYR A 262 -0.58 -6.00 -11.08
CA TYR A 262 -1.52 -6.36 -12.13
C TYR A 262 -0.91 -6.13 -13.51
N ASP A 263 -1.23 -7.01 -14.45
CA ASP A 263 -0.96 -6.81 -15.87
C ASP A 263 -2.11 -6.05 -16.52
N ASP A 264 -2.07 -4.73 -16.39
CA ASP A 264 -3.03 -3.83 -17.00
C ASP A 264 -2.71 -3.56 -18.48
N SER A 265 -1.93 -4.43 -19.14
CA SER A 265 -1.60 -4.23 -20.56
C SER A 265 -2.83 -4.14 -21.44
N LEU A 266 -3.95 -4.76 -21.10
CA LEU A 266 -5.20 -4.63 -21.88
C LEU A 266 -5.99 -3.35 -21.54
N ILE A 267 -5.75 -2.73 -20.38
CA ILE A 267 -6.48 -1.57 -19.89
C ILE A 267 -5.68 -0.29 -20.17
N THR A 268 -4.46 -0.22 -19.64
CA THR A 268 -3.59 0.96 -19.66
C THR A 268 -2.42 0.82 -20.64
N GLY A 269 -2.02 -0.42 -20.96
CA GLY A 269 -0.80 -0.72 -21.73
C GLY A 269 0.43 -0.88 -20.86
N VAL A 270 0.23 -0.89 -19.55
CA VAL A 270 1.29 -1.08 -18.56
C VAL A 270 1.17 -2.52 -18.05
N PRO A 271 2.16 -3.39 -18.31
CA PRO A 271 2.10 -4.79 -17.88
C PRO A 271 2.41 -5.01 -16.40
N CYS A 272 2.77 -3.93 -15.67
CA CYS A 272 3.20 -4.00 -14.28
C CYS A 272 2.68 -2.77 -13.53
N VAL A 273 1.44 -2.87 -13.06
CA VAL A 273 0.79 -1.83 -12.27
C VAL A 273 0.73 -2.28 -10.80
N ARG A 274 1.41 -1.56 -9.92
CA ARG A 274 1.49 -1.87 -8.49
C ARG A 274 0.37 -1.18 -7.72
N ARG A 275 -0.30 -1.92 -6.83
CA ARG A 275 -1.26 -1.41 -5.84
C ARG A 275 -0.90 -1.91 -4.45
N THR A 276 -0.93 -1.03 -3.46
CA THR A 276 -0.47 -1.36 -2.12
C THR A 276 -1.64 -1.42 -1.15
N ILE A 277 -1.85 -2.57 -0.54
CA ILE A 277 -2.62 -2.68 0.69
C ILE A 277 -1.72 -2.20 1.82
N GLY A 278 -1.85 -0.91 2.11
CA GLY A 278 -1.07 -0.23 3.13
C GLY A 278 -1.61 -0.46 4.55
N GLU A 279 -0.83 0.01 5.52
CA GLU A 279 -1.18 -0.04 6.95
C GLU A 279 -2.55 0.60 7.24
N SER A 280 -2.93 1.65 6.51
CA SER A 280 -4.23 2.32 6.61
C SER A 280 -5.40 1.38 6.34
N ALA A 281 -5.38 0.66 5.22
CA ALA A 281 -6.41 -0.31 4.86
C ALA A 281 -6.52 -1.42 5.92
N CYS A 282 -5.37 -1.92 6.40
CA CYS A 282 -5.33 -2.95 7.45
C CYS A 282 -5.93 -2.44 8.77
N LYS A 283 -5.61 -1.21 9.20
CA LYS A 283 -6.17 -0.58 10.40
C LYS A 283 -7.67 -0.33 10.30
N LEU A 284 -8.18 -0.08 9.10
CA LEU A 284 -9.60 0.22 8.81
C LEU A 284 -10.46 -1.04 8.58
N GLY A 285 -9.95 -2.23 8.89
CA GLY A 285 -10.70 -3.49 8.82
C GLY A 285 -10.19 -4.51 7.81
N GLY A 286 -9.09 -4.24 7.13
CA GLY A 286 -8.47 -5.12 6.14
C GLY A 286 -7.64 -6.28 6.69
N LYS A 287 -7.53 -6.42 8.03
CA LYS A 287 -6.60 -7.38 8.69
C LYS A 287 -6.75 -8.83 8.24
N GLU A 288 -7.98 -9.28 8.00
CA GLU A 288 -8.20 -10.67 7.60
C GLU A 288 -7.67 -10.94 6.19
N VAL A 289 -7.88 -10.01 5.26
CA VAL A 289 -7.35 -10.11 3.90
C VAL A 289 -5.83 -10.01 3.89
N ASP A 290 -5.28 -9.09 4.67
CA ASP A 290 -3.83 -8.96 4.89
C ASP A 290 -3.21 -10.28 5.42
N ARG A 291 -3.86 -10.91 6.40
CA ARG A 291 -3.46 -12.21 6.95
C ARG A 291 -3.50 -13.30 5.88
N MET A 292 -4.62 -13.43 5.15
CA MET A 292 -4.78 -14.43 4.09
C MET A 292 -3.70 -14.31 3.01
N LEU A 293 -3.46 -13.09 2.51
CA LEU A 293 -2.46 -12.84 1.47
C LEU A 293 -1.03 -13.07 1.98
N SER A 294 -0.73 -12.65 3.20
CA SER A 294 0.58 -12.87 3.83
C SER A 294 0.87 -14.35 4.06
N GLU A 295 -0.13 -15.13 4.47
CA GLU A 295 -0.02 -16.58 4.64
C GLU A 295 0.28 -17.27 3.31
N MET A 296 -0.43 -16.93 2.23
CA MET A 296 -0.17 -17.51 0.89
C MET A 296 1.26 -17.26 0.40
N VAL A 297 1.80 -16.05 0.61
CA VAL A 297 3.19 -15.73 0.26
C VAL A 297 4.16 -16.51 1.14
N SER A 298 3.87 -16.60 2.45
CA SER A 298 4.70 -17.34 3.40
C SER A 298 4.75 -18.85 3.09
N GLU A 299 3.63 -19.43 2.66
CA GLU A 299 3.54 -20.82 2.19
C GLU A 299 4.45 -21.05 0.97
N CYS A 300 4.40 -20.18 -0.03
CA CYS A 300 5.28 -20.26 -1.20
C CYS A 300 6.76 -20.16 -0.81
N VAL A 301 7.10 -19.26 0.13
CA VAL A 301 8.47 -19.15 0.65
C VAL A 301 8.89 -20.44 1.37
N ALA A 302 8.04 -21.01 2.21
CA ALA A 302 8.32 -22.26 2.91
C ALA A 302 8.52 -23.43 1.93
N GLU A 303 7.66 -23.58 0.93
CA GLU A 303 7.75 -24.62 -0.11
C GLU A 303 8.99 -24.49 -0.99
N SER A 304 9.41 -23.25 -1.28
CA SER A 304 10.66 -23.02 -2.01
C SER A 304 11.88 -23.54 -1.23
N GLY A 305 11.82 -23.57 0.10
CA GLY A 305 12.96 -23.90 0.95
C GLY A 305 14.05 -22.82 0.95
N ILE A 306 13.75 -21.62 0.43
CA ILE A 306 14.65 -20.47 0.49
C ILE A 306 14.87 -20.10 1.95
N ASN A 307 16.14 -20.01 2.35
CA ASN A 307 16.52 -19.55 3.68
C ASN A 307 17.65 -18.53 3.59
N VAL A 308 17.25 -17.27 3.43
CA VAL A 308 18.19 -16.13 3.41
C VAL A 308 18.51 -15.72 4.84
N ALA A 309 19.78 -15.76 5.23
CA ALA A 309 20.22 -15.23 6.52
C ALA A 309 20.16 -13.70 6.50
N MET A 310 19.74 -13.09 7.62
CA MET A 310 19.80 -11.64 7.76
C MET A 310 21.29 -11.19 7.73
N PRO A 311 21.67 -10.22 6.89
CA PRO A 311 23.02 -9.67 6.92
C PRO A 311 23.37 -9.19 8.33
N GLN A 312 24.58 -9.50 8.82
CA GLN A 312 25.00 -8.99 10.11
C GLN A 312 25.37 -7.50 9.99
N PRO A 313 24.78 -6.61 10.80
CA PRO A 313 25.22 -5.23 10.83
C PRO A 313 26.68 -5.21 11.31
N SER A 314 27.62 -4.74 10.49
CA SER A 314 28.98 -4.53 10.99
C SER A 314 28.93 -3.32 11.91
N PHE A 315 29.01 -3.55 13.21
CA PHE A 315 29.27 -2.49 14.15
C PHE A 315 30.69 -2.00 13.90
N ILE A 316 30.85 -0.82 13.30
CA ILE A 316 32.12 -0.11 13.34
C ILE A 316 32.08 0.64 14.66
N PRO A 317 32.81 0.20 15.70
CA PRO A 317 32.90 0.98 16.93
C PRO A 317 33.53 2.32 16.57
N VAL A 318 32.72 3.38 16.55
CA VAL A 318 33.26 4.72 16.57
C VAL A 318 33.95 4.84 17.91
N ALA A 319 35.27 5.00 17.90
CA ALA A 319 36.01 5.30 19.11
C ALA A 319 35.52 6.67 19.61
N VAL A 320 34.54 6.65 20.52
CA VAL A 320 34.13 7.85 21.23
C VAL A 320 35.20 8.08 22.28
N THR A 321 36.24 8.81 21.91
CA THR A 321 37.22 9.32 22.86
C THR A 321 36.49 10.30 23.77
N PRO A 322 36.34 10.05 25.08
CA PRO A 322 35.78 11.05 25.98
C PRO A 322 36.66 12.29 25.93
N PRO A 323 36.10 13.50 25.89
CA PRO A 323 36.91 14.71 25.92
C PRO A 323 37.68 14.75 27.25
N GLY A 324 39.01 14.62 27.18
CA GLY A 324 39.91 14.84 28.33
C GLY A 324 40.63 13.61 28.90
N THR A 325 40.68 12.46 28.23
CA THR A 325 41.52 11.33 28.69
C THR A 325 42.65 11.03 27.71
N GLU A 326 43.82 11.61 27.96
CA GLU A 326 45.07 11.14 27.36
C GLU A 326 45.50 9.85 28.05
N GLY A 327 45.40 8.73 27.33
CA GLY A 327 46.00 7.45 27.70
C GLY A 327 45.10 6.51 28.51
N GLY A 328 44.66 5.42 27.89
CA GLY A 328 44.08 4.29 28.62
C GLY A 328 43.28 3.33 27.75
N SER A 329 43.91 2.24 27.31
CA SER A 329 43.32 1.10 26.59
C SER A 329 42.33 0.24 27.40
N GLN A 330 41.74 0.78 28.48
CA GLN A 330 40.87 0.03 29.38
C GLN A 330 39.40 -0.16 28.96
N PRO A 331 38.71 0.74 28.22
CA PRO A 331 37.31 0.52 27.86
C PRO A 331 37.12 -0.56 26.78
N MET A 332 38.16 -0.85 25.98
CA MET A 332 38.13 -1.94 24.97
C MET A 332 38.04 -3.33 25.60
N MET A 333 38.68 -3.57 26.74
CA MET A 333 38.66 -4.89 27.42
C MET A 333 37.29 -5.20 28.03
N GLY A 334 36.58 -4.18 28.57
CA GLY A 334 35.22 -4.35 29.08
C GLY A 334 34.20 -4.68 27.98
N PHE A 335 34.33 -4.03 26.82
CA PHE A 335 33.46 -4.27 25.66
C PHE A 335 33.73 -5.64 25.01
N TRP A 336 35.00 -6.04 24.86
CA TRP A 336 35.35 -7.38 24.37
C TRP A 336 34.91 -8.49 25.33
N GLY A 337 35.02 -8.29 26.65
CA GLY A 337 34.53 -9.25 27.64
C GLY A 337 33.02 -9.45 27.58
N MET A 338 32.26 -8.37 27.34
CA MET A 338 30.79 -8.42 27.23
C MET A 338 30.35 -9.06 25.90
N MET A 339 31.06 -8.76 24.80
CA MET A 339 30.81 -9.37 23.50
C MET A 339 31.14 -10.87 23.48
N GLN A 340 32.22 -11.29 24.14
CA GLN A 340 32.59 -12.72 24.25
C GLN A 340 31.63 -13.48 25.18
N ALA A 341 31.11 -12.84 26.23
CA ALA A 341 30.05 -13.40 27.06
C ALA A 341 28.72 -13.56 26.30
N GLN A 342 28.37 -12.61 25.42
CA GLN A 342 27.21 -12.75 24.52
C GLN A 342 27.43 -13.80 23.42
N GLU A 343 28.64 -13.91 22.89
CA GLU A 343 28.98 -14.92 21.87
C GLU A 343 28.99 -16.35 22.46
N ALA A 344 29.38 -16.49 23.73
CA ALA A 344 29.23 -17.74 24.49
C ALA A 344 27.76 -18.07 24.78
N ALA A 345 26.92 -17.07 25.08
CA ALA A 345 25.48 -17.27 25.24
C ALA A 345 24.80 -17.69 23.92
N ALA A 346 25.25 -17.16 22.77
CA ALA A 346 24.72 -17.49 21.45
C ALA A 346 25.13 -18.90 20.96
N LYS A 347 26.28 -19.45 21.39
CA LYS A 347 26.77 -20.76 20.97
C LYS A 347 26.15 -21.96 21.72
N THR A 348 25.25 -21.71 22.66
CA THR A 348 24.58 -22.77 23.45
C THR A 348 23.09 -22.96 23.10
N GLY A 349 22.59 -22.32 22.04
CA GLY A 349 21.19 -22.42 21.63
C GLY A 349 20.91 -23.53 20.61
N ASN A 350 20.47 -24.70 21.09
CA ASN A 350 19.77 -25.68 20.28
C ASN A 350 18.31 -25.23 20.08
N ASN A 351 17.78 -25.50 18.89
CA ASN A 351 16.37 -25.39 18.51
C ASN A 351 15.46 -26.08 19.55
N GLU A 352 14.47 -25.36 20.10
CA GLU A 352 13.11 -25.85 20.34
C GLU A 352 12.22 -24.73 20.92
N THR A 353 11.04 -24.60 20.31
CA THR A 353 9.76 -24.05 20.79
C THR A 353 9.68 -23.30 22.12
N GLY A 354 8.97 -22.17 22.07
CA GLY A 354 8.75 -21.22 23.15
C GLY A 354 8.37 -21.82 24.52
N ALA A 355 9.08 -21.33 25.53
CA ALA A 355 8.60 -21.01 26.87
C ALA A 355 9.81 -20.46 27.64
N THR A 356 9.96 -19.13 27.72
CA THR A 356 10.95 -18.54 28.63
C THR A 356 10.41 -18.64 30.05
N THR A 357 10.89 -19.66 30.75
CA THR A 357 10.95 -19.69 32.21
C THR A 357 12.09 -18.78 32.67
N ASP A 358 11.76 -17.58 33.12
CA ASP A 358 12.62 -16.81 34.00
C ASP A 358 12.33 -17.24 35.45
N THR A 359 13.28 -17.95 36.05
CA THR A 359 13.49 -18.01 37.49
C THR A 359 14.93 -17.55 37.72
N ALA A 360 15.24 -16.52 38.51
CA ALA A 360 14.70 -16.29 39.84
C ALA A 360 14.69 -14.79 40.23
N ASP A 361 13.52 -14.32 40.62
CA ASP A 361 13.34 -13.79 41.97
C ASP A 361 12.03 -14.40 42.50
N THR A 362 12.16 -15.51 43.22
CA THR A 362 11.04 -16.36 43.66
C THR A 362 10.37 -15.77 44.91
N ALA A 363 9.27 -15.05 44.69
CA ALA A 363 8.08 -15.25 45.51
C ALA A 363 7.00 -15.84 44.57
N PRO A 364 6.30 -16.93 44.93
CA PRO A 364 5.15 -17.39 44.15
C PRO A 364 4.15 -16.24 44.07
N ASN A 365 3.89 -15.73 42.87
CA ASN A 365 2.74 -14.85 42.69
C ASN A 365 1.50 -15.71 42.87
N GLU A 366 0.92 -15.68 44.07
CA GLU A 366 -0.38 -16.31 44.30
C GLU A 366 -1.37 -15.81 43.24
N PRO A 367 -2.13 -16.73 42.61
CA PRO A 367 -3.17 -16.35 41.67
C PRO A 367 -4.12 -15.38 42.37
N TRP A 368 -4.38 -14.25 41.75
CA TRP A 368 -5.26 -13.22 42.30
C TRP A 368 -6.53 -13.09 41.47
N THR A 369 -7.58 -12.57 42.10
CA THR A 369 -8.87 -12.29 41.46
C THR A 369 -8.93 -10.83 41.06
N CYS A 370 -9.25 -10.54 39.80
CA CYS A 370 -9.39 -9.19 39.29
C CYS A 370 -10.55 -8.46 39.98
N SER A 371 -10.26 -7.36 40.68
CA SER A 371 -11.26 -6.54 41.36
C SER A 371 -12.23 -5.82 40.40
N ASN A 372 -11.83 -5.61 39.14
CA ASN A 372 -12.66 -4.92 38.16
C ASN A 372 -13.65 -5.86 37.45
N CYS A 373 -13.20 -7.05 37.02
CA CYS A 373 -14.03 -7.96 36.21
C CYS A 373 -14.34 -9.32 36.88
N GLY A 374 -13.80 -9.59 38.07
CA GLY A 374 -14.02 -10.84 38.80
C GLY A 374 -13.22 -12.05 38.31
N GLN A 375 -12.37 -11.91 37.28
CA GLN A 375 -11.57 -13.02 36.75
C GLN A 375 -10.64 -13.60 37.82
N THR A 376 -10.77 -14.88 38.12
CA THR A 376 -9.93 -15.61 39.09
C THR A 376 -8.72 -16.24 38.40
N GLY A 377 -7.70 -16.63 39.16
CA GLY A 377 -6.56 -17.38 38.62
C GLY A 377 -5.55 -16.54 37.82
N VAL A 378 -5.52 -15.21 37.98
CA VAL A 378 -4.57 -14.36 37.26
C VAL A 378 -3.18 -14.51 37.86
N THR A 379 -2.20 -14.92 37.06
CA THR A 379 -0.79 -15.12 37.49
C THR A 379 0.12 -13.97 37.08
N GLY A 380 -0.30 -13.13 36.12
CA GLY A 380 0.45 -11.96 35.65
C GLY A 380 0.22 -10.69 36.49
N LYS A 381 1.00 -9.64 36.19
CA LYS A 381 0.84 -8.29 36.78
C LYS A 381 -0.45 -7.58 36.35
N PHE A 382 -1.08 -8.04 35.27
CA PHE A 382 -2.32 -7.51 34.71
C PHE A 382 -3.32 -8.64 34.50
N CYS A 383 -4.62 -8.32 34.61
CA CYS A 383 -5.70 -9.25 34.28
C CYS A 383 -5.70 -9.55 32.78
N TYR A 384 -5.60 -10.82 32.38
CA TYR A 384 -5.64 -11.23 30.97
C TYR A 384 -7.02 -11.02 30.32
N ASN A 385 -8.07 -10.79 31.10
CA ASN A 385 -9.42 -10.55 30.58
C ASN A 385 -9.70 -9.06 30.33
N CYS A 386 -9.27 -8.16 31.22
CA CYS A 386 -9.62 -6.73 31.13
C CYS A 386 -8.44 -5.76 31.24
N GLY A 387 -7.21 -6.25 31.33
CA GLY A 387 -5.99 -5.41 31.40
C GLY A 387 -5.79 -4.69 32.74
N TYR A 388 -6.69 -4.83 33.71
CA TYR A 388 -6.58 -4.12 34.99
C TYR A 388 -5.35 -4.61 35.78
N PRO A 389 -4.50 -3.70 36.31
CA PRO A 389 -3.30 -4.09 37.05
C PRO A 389 -3.65 -4.76 38.39
N LYS A 390 -2.77 -5.65 38.85
CA LYS A 390 -2.80 -6.16 40.23
C LYS A 390 -2.59 -4.97 41.17
N ASN A 391 -3.61 -4.64 41.97
CA ASN A 391 -3.49 -3.58 42.98
C ASN A 391 -2.43 -3.97 44.02
N ASN A 392 -1.19 -3.54 43.81
CA ASN A 392 -0.16 -3.59 44.83
C ASN A 392 -0.30 -2.32 45.68
N ASN A 393 -1.18 -2.36 46.69
CA ASN A 393 -1.24 -1.31 47.71
C ASN A 393 0.13 -1.25 48.43
N LYS A 394 0.97 -0.28 48.07
CA LYS A 394 1.99 0.24 48.98
C LYS A 394 1.30 1.24 49.89
N SER A 395 1.07 0.84 51.14
CA SER A 395 0.91 1.75 52.29
C SER A 395 2.25 1.87 53.00
#